data_AF-A0A1G6MLK3-F1
#
_entry.id   AF-A0A1G6MLK3-F1
#
_cell.length_a   1.000
_cell.length_b   1.000
_cell.length_c   1.000
_cell.angle_alpha   90.00
_cell.angle_beta   90.00
_cell.angle_gamma   90.00
#
_symmetry.space_group_name_H-M   'P 1'
#
loop_
_entity.id
_entity.type
_entity.pdbx_description
1 polymer ?
#
loop_
_entity_poly.entity_id
_entity_poly.type
_entity_poly.pdbx_seq_one_letter_code
_entity_poly.pdbx_strand_id
1 'polypeptide(L)'
;MAARRIRWLLIAGACVTVVAERAQEAIRVLAAEGKVTYREKPFAPADLEGAWVVVAATDSPEVNRKVAESAGDRQLVNVVDQPDRGNFHVPTSLQQGWLTLAVSTGGASPILAGMIRDKLAEQFDEKWAEALEALDEERRAIKGSGLCEEEKRHQLKRLARKWFDSL
;
A
#
# COMPACT_ATOMS: atom_id res chain seq x y z
N MET A 1 -1.33 0.38 -15.07
CA MET A 1 -1.72 0.27 -13.65
C MET A 1 -0.88 -0.74 -12.85
N ALA A 2 -0.56 -1.89 -13.44
CA ALA A 2 0.25 -2.94 -12.80
C ALA A 2 1.57 -2.44 -12.19
N ALA A 3 2.41 -1.72 -12.95
CA ALA A 3 3.70 -1.22 -12.45
C ALA A 3 3.57 -0.34 -11.19
N ARG A 4 2.49 0.45 -11.09
CA ARG A 4 2.22 1.28 -9.90
C ARG A 4 1.90 0.40 -8.69
N ARG A 5 1.06 -0.63 -8.86
CA ARG A 5 0.69 -1.57 -7.78
C ARG A 5 1.90 -2.38 -7.29
N ILE A 6 2.73 -2.85 -8.22
CA ILE A 6 3.95 -3.59 -7.92
C ILE A 6 4.88 -2.79 -7.00
N ARG A 7 5.10 -1.50 -7.27
CA ARG A 7 5.96 -0.65 -6.42
C ARG A 7 5.49 -0.62 -4.97
N TRP A 8 4.19 -0.45 -4.72
CA TRP A 8 3.63 -0.43 -3.37
C TRP A 8 3.79 -1.77 -2.65
N LEU A 9 3.59 -2.87 -3.36
CA LEU A 9 3.79 -4.21 -2.81
C LEU A 9 5.26 -4.46 -2.45
N LEU A 10 6.19 -4.01 -3.30
CA LEU A 10 7.63 -4.12 -3.02
C LEU A 10 8.05 -3.27 -1.82
N ILE A 11 7.55 -2.04 -1.69
CA ILE A 11 7.80 -1.19 -0.51
C ILE A 11 7.29 -1.87 0.77
N ALA A 12 6.15 -2.57 0.70
CA ALA A 12 5.60 -3.34 1.80
C ALA A 12 6.35 -4.66 2.08
N GLY A 13 7.42 -4.98 1.32
CA GLY A 13 8.21 -6.20 1.49
C GLY A 13 7.59 -7.47 0.90
N ALA A 14 6.61 -7.34 -0.01
CA ALA A 14 5.97 -8.49 -0.63
C ALA A 14 6.90 -9.20 -1.64
N CYS A 15 6.80 -10.53 -1.68
CA CYS A 15 7.37 -11.33 -2.76
C CYS A 15 6.41 -11.30 -3.96
N VAL A 16 6.74 -10.52 -5.00
CA VAL A 16 5.83 -10.26 -6.12
C VAL A 16 6.12 -11.20 -7.29
N THR A 17 5.07 -11.91 -7.74
CA THR A 17 5.05 -12.63 -9.01
C THR A 17 4.12 -11.92 -9.99
N VAL A 18 4.59 -11.70 -11.22
CA VAL A 18 3.81 -11.13 -12.32
C VAL A 18 3.61 -12.20 -13.38
N VAL A 19 2.36 -12.45 -13.75
CA VAL A 19 1.99 -13.38 -14.84
C VAL A 19 1.31 -12.58 -15.93
N ALA A 20 1.95 -12.49 -17.09
CA ALA A 20 1.41 -11.80 -18.25
C ALA A 20 2.17 -12.19 -19.52
N GLU A 21 1.46 -12.37 -20.63
CA GLU A 21 2.07 -12.64 -21.96
C GLU A 21 2.95 -11.49 -22.44
N ARG A 22 2.64 -10.25 -22.01
CA ARG A 22 3.45 -9.05 -22.26
C ARG A 22 3.40 -8.17 -21.03
N ALA A 23 4.55 -7.64 -20.63
CA ALA A 23 4.67 -6.72 -19.51
C ALA A 23 5.28 -5.39 -19.97
N GLN A 24 4.92 -4.31 -19.26
CA GLN A 24 5.52 -2.99 -19.47
C GLN A 24 7.02 -3.05 -19.17
N GLU A 25 7.82 -2.23 -19.85
CA GLU A 25 9.29 -2.22 -19.69
C GLU A 25 9.72 -2.07 -18.22
N ALA A 26 9.04 -1.21 -17.46
CA ALA A 26 9.30 -1.03 -16.03
C ALA A 26 9.19 -2.34 -15.21
N ILE A 27 8.30 -3.26 -15.60
CA ILE A 27 8.16 -4.57 -14.93
C ILE A 27 9.29 -5.51 -15.36
N ARG A 28 9.68 -5.48 -16.64
CA ARG A 28 10.79 -6.27 -17.17
C ARG A 28 12.12 -5.89 -16.52
N VAL A 29 12.36 -4.59 -16.33
CA VAL A 29 13.51 -4.08 -15.58
C VAL A 29 13.50 -4.61 -14.14
N LEU A 30 12.37 -4.52 -13.42
CA LEU A 30 12.27 -5.06 -12.06
C LEU A 30 12.54 -6.58 -12.00
N ALA A 31 12.13 -7.32 -13.03
CA ALA A 31 12.39 -8.75 -13.12
C ALA A 31 13.87 -9.05 -13.40
N ALA A 32 14.50 -8.28 -14.30
CA ALA A 32 15.94 -8.39 -14.58
C ALA A 32 16.80 -8.04 -13.36
N GLU A 33 16.34 -7.12 -12.51
CA GLU A 33 16.95 -6.79 -11.22
C GLU A 33 16.66 -7.82 -10.11
N GLY A 34 15.88 -8.86 -10.39
CA GLY A 34 15.51 -9.89 -9.41
C GLY A 34 14.52 -9.42 -8.33
N LYS A 35 13.91 -8.23 -8.49
CA LYS A 35 12.93 -7.68 -7.53
C LYS A 35 11.57 -8.34 -7.64
N VAL A 36 11.22 -8.86 -8.81
CA VAL A 36 9.96 -9.59 -9.05
C VAL A 36 10.22 -10.86 -9.84
N THR A 37 9.38 -11.87 -9.65
CA THR A 37 9.35 -13.03 -10.55
C THR A 37 8.42 -12.74 -11.72
N TYR A 38 8.92 -12.72 -12.95
CA TYR A 38 8.09 -12.55 -14.15
C TYR A 38 7.88 -13.88 -14.88
N ARG A 39 6.62 -14.26 -15.10
CA ARG A 39 6.21 -15.43 -15.89
C ARG A 39 5.54 -14.93 -17.17
N GLU A 40 6.28 -14.99 -18.28
CA GLU A 40 5.78 -14.61 -19.61
C GLU A 40 4.90 -15.72 -20.18
N LYS A 41 3.64 -15.75 -19.76
CA LYS A 41 2.64 -16.75 -20.20
C LYS A 41 1.21 -16.25 -19.94
N PRO A 42 0.18 -16.89 -20.54
CA PRO A 42 -1.21 -16.64 -20.15
C PRO A 42 -1.49 -17.11 -18.71
N PHE A 43 -2.48 -16.49 -18.09
CA PHE A 43 -2.93 -16.82 -16.73
C PHE A 43 -3.55 -18.23 -16.66
N ALA A 44 -3.10 -19.03 -15.68
CA ALA A 44 -3.73 -20.26 -15.25
C ALA A 44 -4.07 -20.21 -13.75
N PRO A 45 -5.14 -20.87 -13.29
CA PRO A 45 -5.52 -20.89 -11.86
C PRO A 45 -4.39 -21.29 -10.90
N ALA A 46 -3.54 -22.24 -11.32
CA ALA A 46 -2.38 -22.67 -10.54
C ALA A 46 -1.36 -21.55 -10.27
N ASP A 47 -1.40 -20.44 -11.02
CA ASP A 47 -0.55 -19.27 -10.75
C ASP A 47 -0.97 -18.51 -9.48
N LEU A 48 -2.16 -18.78 -8.94
CA LEU A 48 -2.63 -18.20 -7.67
C LEU A 48 -2.19 -19.02 -6.44
N GLU A 49 -1.60 -20.20 -6.64
CA GLU A 49 -1.18 -21.05 -5.52
C GLU A 49 -0.13 -20.34 -4.64
N GLY A 50 -0.39 -20.32 -3.33
CA GLY A 50 0.46 -19.65 -2.35
C GLY A 50 0.37 -18.12 -2.33
N ALA A 51 -0.39 -17.49 -3.23
CA ALA A 51 -0.57 -16.04 -3.21
C ALA A 51 -1.50 -15.62 -2.06
N TRP A 52 -1.06 -14.71 -1.21
CA TRP A 52 -1.93 -14.11 -0.18
C TRP A 52 -2.75 -12.94 -0.70
N VAL A 53 -2.16 -12.15 -1.61
CA VAL A 53 -2.80 -11.03 -2.31
C VAL A 53 -2.72 -11.25 -3.81
N VAL A 54 -3.86 -11.16 -4.48
CA VAL A 54 -4.03 -11.31 -5.92
C VAL A 54 -4.52 -9.98 -6.49
N VAL A 55 -3.80 -9.44 -7.47
CA VAL A 55 -4.17 -8.19 -8.15
C VAL A 55 -4.39 -8.46 -9.63
N ALA A 56 -5.65 -8.43 -10.07
CA ALA A 56 -6.01 -8.52 -11.48
C ALA A 56 -5.95 -7.12 -12.11
N ALA A 57 -4.89 -6.86 -12.87
CA ALA A 57 -4.59 -5.55 -13.46
C ALA A 57 -4.24 -5.66 -14.95
N THR A 58 -4.99 -6.48 -15.70
CA THR A 58 -4.83 -6.64 -17.14
C THR A 58 -5.84 -5.79 -17.91
N ASP A 59 -5.57 -5.55 -19.19
CA ASP A 59 -6.49 -4.87 -20.10
C ASP A 59 -7.61 -5.81 -20.62
N SER A 60 -7.58 -7.11 -20.26
CA SER A 60 -8.60 -8.08 -20.63
C SER A 60 -9.60 -8.30 -19.48
N PRO A 61 -10.87 -7.85 -19.62
CA PRO A 61 -11.91 -8.11 -18.63
C PRO A 61 -12.14 -9.60 -18.39
N GLU A 62 -11.96 -10.43 -19.42
CA GLU A 62 -12.12 -11.89 -19.33
C GLU A 62 -11.04 -12.52 -18.45
N VAL A 63 -9.78 -12.11 -18.62
CA VAL A 63 -8.67 -12.55 -17.76
C VAL A 63 -8.90 -12.07 -16.33
N ASN A 64 -9.29 -10.81 -16.14
CA ASN A 64 -9.55 -10.26 -14.81
C ASN A 64 -10.69 -11.00 -14.08
N ARG A 65 -11.77 -11.34 -14.79
CA ARG A 65 -12.85 -12.18 -14.26
C ARG A 65 -12.34 -13.57 -13.89
N LYS A 66 -11.60 -14.23 -14.78
CA LYS A 66 -11.05 -15.57 -14.54
C LYS A 66 -10.12 -15.59 -13.31
N VAL A 67 -9.31 -14.55 -13.12
CA VAL A 67 -8.45 -14.39 -11.93
C VAL A 67 -9.29 -14.30 -10.66
N ALA A 68 -10.33 -13.46 -10.66
CA ALA A 68 -11.22 -13.30 -9.51
C ALA A 68 -11.97 -14.60 -9.15
N GLU A 69 -12.49 -15.30 -10.16
CA GLU A 69 -13.22 -16.57 -9.98
C GLU A 69 -12.31 -17.74 -9.58
N SER A 70 -11.01 -17.67 -9.90
CA SER A 70 -10.04 -18.72 -9.55
C SER A 70 -9.45 -18.53 -8.15
N ALA A 71 -9.68 -17.39 -7.50
CA ALA A 71 -9.11 -17.11 -6.20
C ALA A 71 -9.86 -17.89 -5.10
N GLY A 72 -9.10 -18.43 -4.15
CA GLY A 72 -9.65 -19.13 -2.99
C GLY A 72 -10.14 -18.18 -1.90
N ASP A 73 -10.97 -18.69 -0.99
CA ASP A 73 -11.65 -17.92 0.06
C ASP A 73 -10.71 -17.15 1.02
N ARG A 74 -9.44 -17.57 1.12
CA ARG A 74 -8.43 -16.96 2.00
C ARG A 74 -7.56 -15.91 1.30
N GLN A 75 -7.75 -15.70 0.00
CA GLN A 75 -6.95 -14.77 -0.78
C GLN A 75 -7.61 -13.40 -0.81
N LEU A 76 -6.81 -12.35 -0.65
CA LEU A 76 -7.27 -10.99 -0.90
C LEU A 76 -7.21 -10.72 -2.40
N VAL A 77 -8.34 -10.40 -3.02
CA VAL A 77 -8.47 -10.18 -4.46
C VAL A 77 -8.83 -8.73 -4.73
N ASN A 78 -7.99 -8.04 -5.49
CA ASN A 78 -8.29 -6.72 -6.04
C ASN A 78 -8.36 -6.80 -7.57
N VAL A 79 -9.52 -6.49 -8.12
CA VAL A 79 -9.67 -6.30 -9.57
C VAL A 79 -9.66 -4.81 -9.86
N VAL A 80 -8.67 -4.37 -10.64
CA VAL A 80 -8.50 -2.95 -10.97
C VAL A 80 -9.71 -2.49 -11.79
N ASP A 81 -10.25 -1.34 -11.40
CA ASP A 81 -11.43 -0.68 -11.99
C ASP A 81 -12.73 -1.50 -11.97
N GLN A 82 -12.76 -2.66 -11.29
CA GLN A 82 -13.96 -3.51 -11.14
C GLN A 82 -14.12 -3.91 -9.66
N PRO A 83 -14.46 -2.96 -8.77
CA PRO A 83 -14.49 -3.18 -7.32
C PRO A 83 -15.40 -4.34 -6.91
N ASP A 84 -16.52 -4.53 -7.59
CA ASP A 84 -17.52 -5.56 -7.28
C ASP A 84 -17.05 -7.00 -7.54
N ARG A 85 -15.88 -7.17 -8.20
CA ARG A 85 -15.28 -8.49 -8.48
C ARG A 85 -14.17 -8.88 -7.52
N GLY A 86 -13.74 -7.95 -6.66
CA GLY A 86 -12.75 -8.23 -5.63
C GLY A 86 -13.39 -8.39 -4.25
N ASN A 87 -12.57 -8.67 -3.25
CA ASN A 87 -12.97 -8.68 -1.84
C ASN A 87 -12.25 -7.61 -1.01
N PHE A 88 -11.37 -6.82 -1.64
CA PHE A 88 -10.81 -5.62 -1.03
C PHE A 88 -10.58 -4.50 -2.05
N HIS A 89 -10.58 -3.27 -1.52
CA HIS A 89 -10.31 -2.06 -2.28
C HIS A 89 -9.00 -1.44 -1.81
N VAL A 90 -8.24 -0.88 -2.74
CA VAL A 90 -7.09 -0.04 -2.39
C VAL A 90 -7.56 1.42 -2.36
N PRO A 91 -7.61 2.06 -1.18
CA PRO A 91 -8.02 3.45 -1.06
C PRO A 91 -7.06 4.36 -1.81
N THR A 92 -7.51 5.58 -2.09
CA THR A 92 -6.58 6.63 -2.47
C THR A 92 -5.77 7.03 -1.24
N SER A 93 -4.48 7.26 -1.41
CA SER A 93 -3.59 7.58 -0.29
C SER A 93 -2.63 8.71 -0.64
N LEU A 94 -2.22 9.42 0.40
CA LEU A 94 -1.10 10.34 0.42
C LEU A 94 -0.03 9.76 1.32
N GLN A 95 1.24 9.91 0.93
CA GLN A 95 2.38 9.58 1.76
C GLN A 95 3.35 10.77 1.84
N GLN A 96 3.74 11.15 3.05
CA GLN A 96 4.77 12.14 3.36
C GLN A 96 5.78 11.52 4.32
N GLY A 97 6.92 11.04 3.80
CA GLY A 97 7.86 10.24 4.58
C GLY A 97 7.17 9.03 5.24
N TRP A 98 7.16 9.02 6.58
CA TRP A 98 6.51 7.98 7.40
C TRP A 98 4.99 8.17 7.56
N LEU A 99 4.45 9.35 7.27
CA LEU A 99 3.01 9.60 7.38
C LEU A 99 2.28 8.98 6.17
N THR A 100 1.26 8.18 6.43
CA THR A 100 0.34 7.69 5.40
C THR A 100 -1.09 8.06 5.79
N LEU A 101 -1.79 8.74 4.88
CA LEU A 101 -3.21 9.03 4.99
C LEU A 101 -3.94 8.27 3.88
N ALA A 102 -4.94 7.48 4.25
CA ALA A 102 -5.77 6.74 3.32
C ALA A 102 -7.22 7.22 3.41
N VAL A 103 -7.83 7.49 2.24
CA VAL A 103 -9.21 7.96 2.14
C VAL A 103 -10.01 6.95 1.33
N SER A 104 -11.13 6.50 1.92
CA SER A 104 -12.10 5.63 1.26
C SER A 104 -13.49 6.18 1.47
N THR A 105 -14.31 6.10 0.41
CA THR A 105 -15.74 6.39 0.44
C THR A 105 -16.58 5.10 0.34
N GLY A 106 -15.97 3.94 0.58
CA GLY A 106 -16.65 2.64 0.43
C GLY A 106 -17.10 2.37 -1.01
N GLY A 107 -16.44 2.97 -2.01
CA GLY A 107 -16.82 2.88 -3.41
C GLY A 107 -17.87 3.91 -3.86
N ALA A 108 -18.50 4.64 -2.93
CA ALA A 108 -19.58 5.59 -3.27
C ALA A 108 -19.12 6.72 -4.21
N SER A 109 -17.88 7.22 -4.04
CA SER A 109 -17.31 8.20 -4.96
C SER A 109 -15.78 8.20 -4.90
N PRO A 110 -15.11 7.56 -5.88
CA PRO A 110 -13.66 7.61 -6.03
C PRO A 110 -13.13 9.04 -6.27
N ILE A 111 -13.92 9.86 -6.97
CA ILE A 111 -13.60 11.27 -7.25
C ILE A 111 -13.56 12.06 -5.94
N LEU A 112 -14.59 11.94 -5.10
CA LEU A 112 -14.63 12.64 -3.81
C LEU A 112 -13.52 12.16 -2.87
N ALA A 113 -13.21 10.87 -2.85
CA ALA A 113 -12.08 10.34 -2.09
C ALA A 113 -10.76 11.02 -2.51
N GLY A 114 -10.56 11.21 -3.83
CA GLY A 114 -9.43 11.95 -4.38
C GLY A 114 -9.38 13.40 -3.92
N MET A 115 -10.50 14.12 -4.01
CA MET A 115 -10.59 15.52 -3.56
C MET A 115 -10.30 15.68 -2.06
N ILE A 116 -10.79 14.77 -1.21
CA ILE A 116 -10.51 14.78 0.22
C ILE A 116 -9.02 14.51 0.48
N ARG A 117 -8.42 13.53 -0.21
CA ARG A 117 -6.98 13.27 -0.14
C ARG A 117 -6.18 14.53 -0.49
N ASP A 118 -6.54 15.23 -1.58
CA ASP A 118 -5.82 16.41 -2.03
C ASP A 118 -5.92 17.56 -1.01
N LYS A 119 -7.11 17.76 -0.42
CA LYS A 119 -7.30 18.70 0.68
C LYS A 119 -6.50 18.33 1.95
N LEU A 120 -6.31 17.03 2.21
CA LEU A 120 -5.43 16.58 3.29
C LEU A 120 -3.96 16.81 2.96
N ALA A 121 -3.56 16.74 1.69
CA ALA A 121 -2.18 17.01 1.27
C ALA A 121 -1.75 18.46 1.50
N GLU A 122 -2.70 19.40 1.47
CA GLU A 122 -2.46 20.81 1.83
C GLU A 122 -2.21 21.01 3.33
N GLN A 123 -2.81 20.17 4.19
CA GLN A 123 -2.70 20.26 5.65
C GLN A 123 -1.55 19.42 6.21
N PHE A 124 -1.30 18.28 5.58
CA PHE A 124 -0.26 17.33 5.94
C PHE A 124 0.84 17.37 4.87
N ASP A 125 1.57 18.48 4.87
CA ASP A 125 2.66 18.77 3.94
C ASP A 125 3.98 18.07 4.33
N GLU A 126 5.08 18.43 3.67
CA GLU A 126 6.41 17.87 3.89
C GLU A 126 6.94 18.05 5.32
N LYS A 127 6.47 19.06 6.07
CA LYS A 127 6.91 19.31 7.46
C LYS A 127 6.54 18.17 8.38
N TRP A 128 5.45 17.46 8.08
CA TRP A 128 5.06 16.27 8.82
C TRP A 128 6.02 15.10 8.61
N ALA A 129 6.68 15.01 7.45
CA ALA A 129 7.70 14.00 7.21
C ALA A 129 8.92 14.26 8.12
N GLU A 130 9.45 15.49 8.11
CA GLU A 130 10.58 15.91 8.95
C GLU A 130 10.27 15.77 10.45
N ALA A 131 9.07 16.18 10.86
CA ALA A 131 8.64 16.07 12.24
C ALA A 131 8.55 14.62 12.72
N LEU A 132 8.09 13.70 11.87
CA LEU A 132 8.02 12.28 12.24
C LEU A 132 9.40 11.63 12.35
N GLU A 133 10.38 12.06 11.56
CA GLU A 133 11.76 11.61 11.69
C GLU A 133 12.34 12.05 13.04
N ALA A 134 12.24 13.34 13.38
CA ALA A 134 12.71 13.86 14.67
C ALA A 134 11.94 13.26 15.88
N LEU A 135 10.62 13.07 15.75
CA LEU A 135 9.82 12.42 16.78
C LEU A 135 10.26 10.97 17.01
N ASP A 136 10.62 10.22 15.97
CA ASP A 136 11.07 8.83 16.11
C ASP A 136 12.41 8.74 16.85
N GLU A 137 13.33 9.67 16.62
CA GLU A 137 14.58 9.76 17.37
C GLU A 137 14.33 9.97 18.87
N GLU A 138 13.52 10.96 19.25
CA GLU A 138 13.15 11.21 20.65
C GLU A 138 12.40 10.00 21.27
N ARG A 139 11.50 9.37 20.50
CA ARG A 139 10.76 8.18 20.91
C ARG A 139 11.69 7.00 21.21
N ARG A 140 12.71 6.77 20.39
CA ARG A 140 13.70 5.69 20.62
C ARG A 140 14.47 5.93 21.92
N ALA A 141 14.86 7.17 22.20
CA ALA A 141 15.51 7.54 23.46
C ALA A 141 14.62 7.24 24.68
N ILE A 142 13.33 7.60 24.64
CA ILE A 142 12.38 7.30 25.72
C ILE A 142 12.23 5.79 25.91
N LYS A 143 12.08 5.02 24.82
CA LYS A 143 11.94 3.56 24.90
C LYS A 143 13.19 2.87 25.43
N GLY A 144 14.37 3.37 25.09
CA GLY A 144 15.66 2.87 25.56
C GLY A 144 16.04 3.33 26.97
N SER A 145 15.26 4.20 27.60
CA SER A 145 15.53 4.68 28.96
C SER A 145 15.22 3.63 30.03
N GLY A 146 15.83 3.79 31.21
CA GLY A 146 15.56 2.97 32.40
C GLY A 146 14.25 3.32 33.13
N LEU A 147 13.39 4.16 32.55
CA LEU A 147 12.11 4.54 33.14
C LEU A 147 11.16 3.34 33.25
N CYS A 148 10.19 3.43 34.18
CA CYS A 148 9.12 2.44 34.21
C CYS A 148 8.16 2.62 33.01
N GLU A 149 7.38 1.58 32.68
CA GLU A 149 6.49 1.64 31.51
C GLU A 149 5.41 2.72 31.61
N GLU A 150 4.99 3.07 32.82
CA GLU A 150 4.03 4.15 33.05
C GLU A 150 4.62 5.53 32.71
N GLU A 151 5.85 5.79 33.16
CA GLU A 151 6.60 7.02 32.85
C GLU A 151 6.89 7.13 31.35
N LYS A 152 7.33 6.04 30.71
CA LYS A 152 7.53 6.00 29.25
C LYS A 152 6.25 6.35 28.51
N ARG A 153 5.11 5.75 28.90
CA ARG A 153 3.81 6.04 28.28
C ARG A 153 3.41 7.50 28.47
N HIS A 154 3.65 8.07 29.64
CA HIS A 154 3.38 9.48 29.91
C HIS A 154 4.24 10.39 29.01
N GLN A 155 5.54 10.15 28.93
CA GLN A 155 6.45 10.94 28.10
C GLN A 155 6.14 10.82 26.61
N LEU A 156 5.81 9.63 26.11
CA LEU A 156 5.44 9.43 24.70
C LEU A 156 4.17 10.20 24.33
N LYS A 157 3.17 10.24 25.22
CA LYS A 157 1.96 11.08 25.01
C LYS A 157 2.30 12.56 24.96
N ARG A 158 3.14 13.03 25.90
CA ARG A 158 3.58 14.43 25.95
C ARG A 158 4.37 14.81 24.70
N LEU A 159 5.25 13.93 24.22
CA LEU A 159 6.02 14.12 23.00
C LEU A 159 5.09 14.25 21.78
N ALA A 160 4.15 13.31 21.61
CA ALA A 160 3.20 13.37 20.50
C ALA A 160 2.37 14.66 20.51
N ARG A 161 1.93 15.11 21.70
CA ARG A 161 1.17 16.36 21.86
C ARG A 161 2.00 17.59 21.49
N LYS A 162 3.23 17.67 21.98
CA LYS A 162 4.19 18.75 21.66
C LYS A 162 4.34 18.92 20.15
N TRP A 163 4.58 17.83 19.43
CA TRP A 163 4.75 17.85 17.97
C TRP A 163 3.46 18.23 17.24
N PHE A 164 2.32 17.65 17.65
CA PHE A 164 1.03 17.94 17.03
C PHE A 164 0.61 19.41 17.19
N ASP A 165 0.85 20.01 18.36
CA ASP A 165 0.50 21.41 18.61
C ASP A 165 1.50 22.40 17.97
N SER A 166 2.62 21.93 17.41
CA SER A 166 3.70 22.75 16.82
C SER A 166 3.70 22.85 15.29
N LEU A 167 2.87 22.05 14.62
CA LEU A 167 2.72 21.96 13.17
C LEU A 167 1.38 22.56 12.73
#